data_AF-A0A158C061-F1
#
_entry.id   AF-A0A158C061-F1
#
_cell.length_a   1.000
_cell.length_b   1.000
_cell.length_c   1.000
_cell.angle_alpha   90.00
_cell.angle_beta   90.00
_cell.angle_gamma   90.00
#
_symmetry.space_group_name_H-M   'P 1'
#
loop_
_entity.id
_entity.type
_entity.pdbx_description
1 polymer ?
#
loop_
_entity_poly.entity_id
_entity_poly.type
_entity_poly.pdbx_seq_one_letter_code
_entity_poly.pdbx_strand_id
1 'polypeptide(L)'
;MFDQYHPELGFDLGWDFARYGRFLDPGSANADVLAGYTTGKAHFQVAQHKPTRYQAKWLQLRLSAMRRRRIVHADVTPEYLKRIDCDRCVVTLDSMSHSARAETDWSVDRINNDGAYAAGNLMVISTRANRAKGAKTYAEVAKLAQATSTPTESGLTCAEWARLACVMVGSEETVDPHATLAPLLTRIPEDSRAPLYFLFQQFLLFAVRRAANRNHMLKALNGLHPHRFQQERLRLAAERLALLQKTVAYPYDALNDKQIQGVLVNWFTSLPCQSTRGLLRLAEYFGGSQCELTLPASWSLQTSGHFVDDRTGRSARFAKVA
;
A
#
# COMPACT_ATOMS: atom_id res chain seq x y z
N MET A 1 11.18 -1.59 22.07
CA MET A 1 12.19 -0.55 22.37
C MET A 1 13.06 -0.37 21.13
N PHE A 2 12.47 0.04 19.99
CA PHE A 2 13.14 0.13 18.66
C PHE A 2 12.97 1.53 18.03
N ASP A 3 12.48 2.52 18.78
CA ASP A 3 12.06 3.82 18.26
C ASP A 3 13.13 4.92 18.37
N GLN A 4 14.34 4.56 18.81
CA GLN A 4 15.47 5.48 18.97
C GLN A 4 16.58 5.15 17.97
N TYR A 5 17.22 6.20 17.44
CA TYR A 5 18.39 6.02 16.61
C TYR A 5 19.58 5.63 17.48
N HIS A 6 20.14 4.45 17.23
CA HIS A 6 21.41 4.03 17.79
C HIS A 6 22.49 4.12 16.71
N PRO A 7 23.69 4.69 17.00
CA PRO A 7 24.82 4.70 16.07
C PRO A 7 25.13 3.31 15.49
N GLU A 8 24.90 2.26 16.27
CA GLU A 8 25.01 0.85 15.85
C GLU A 8 24.16 0.53 14.62
N LEU A 9 22.95 1.08 14.48
CA LEU A 9 22.10 0.84 13.30
C LEU A 9 22.73 1.40 12.03
N GLY A 10 23.35 2.58 12.13
CA GLY A 10 24.09 3.20 11.05
C GLY A 10 25.32 2.37 10.68
N PHE A 11 26.11 2.00 11.69
CA PHE A 11 27.28 1.16 11.53
C PHE A 11 26.95 -0.17 10.85
N ASP A 12 25.94 -0.89 11.32
CA ASP A 12 25.50 -2.17 10.76
C ASP A 12 25.06 -2.04 9.31
N LEU A 13 24.36 -0.96 8.96
CA LEU A 13 23.99 -0.69 7.58
C LEU A 13 25.24 -0.50 6.71
N GLY A 14 26.20 0.31 7.16
CA GLY A 14 27.48 0.49 6.46
C GLY A 14 28.24 -0.82 6.27
N TRP A 15 28.32 -1.62 7.34
CA TRP A 15 28.94 -2.94 7.36
C TRP A 15 28.29 -3.88 6.34
N ASP A 16 26.95 -3.91 6.28
CA ASP A 16 26.20 -4.69 5.30
C ASP A 16 26.53 -4.26 3.85
N PHE A 17 26.59 -2.96 3.58
CA PHE A 17 26.98 -2.46 2.25
C PHE A 17 28.35 -2.99 1.83
N ALA A 18 29.34 -2.99 2.74
CA ALA A 18 30.67 -3.54 2.48
C ALA A 18 30.61 -5.07 2.27
N ARG A 19 29.87 -5.79 3.13
CA ARG A 19 29.69 -7.25 3.06
C ARG A 19 29.12 -7.71 1.72
N TYR A 20 28.15 -6.98 1.18
CA TYR A 20 27.54 -7.25 -0.12
C TYR A 20 28.31 -6.64 -1.31
N GLY A 21 29.48 -6.03 -1.07
CA GLY A 21 30.29 -5.42 -2.12
C GLY A 21 29.60 -4.26 -2.84
N ARG A 22 28.65 -3.58 -2.19
CA ARG A 22 27.89 -2.50 -2.79
C ARG A 22 28.62 -1.17 -2.65
N PHE A 23 28.57 -0.38 -3.72
CA PHE A 23 29.02 1.01 -3.66
C PHE A 23 28.10 1.81 -2.72
N LEU A 24 28.72 2.50 -1.77
CA LEU A 24 28.08 3.48 -0.91
C LEU A 24 28.58 4.87 -1.32
N ASP A 25 27.68 5.73 -1.78
CA ASP A 25 28.00 7.13 -2.05
C ASP A 25 28.18 7.88 -0.73
N PRO A 26 29.36 8.44 -0.43
CA PRO A 26 29.60 9.13 0.83
C PRO A 26 28.66 10.32 1.07
N GLY A 27 28.22 11.02 0.01
CA GLY A 27 27.28 12.14 0.12
C GLY A 27 25.86 11.72 0.52
N SER A 28 25.57 10.42 0.50
CA SER A 28 24.27 9.83 0.79
C SER A 28 24.19 9.19 2.19
N ALA A 29 25.28 9.15 2.94
CA ALA A 29 25.41 8.43 4.21
C ALA A 29 25.78 9.36 5.37
N ASN A 30 25.34 9.03 6.59
CA ASN A 30 25.78 9.72 7.80
C ASN A 30 27.12 9.13 8.32
N ALA A 31 27.71 9.76 9.33
CA ALA A 31 29.01 9.36 9.87
C ALA A 31 29.05 7.89 10.33
N ASP A 32 27.98 7.41 10.97
CA ASP A 32 27.92 6.04 11.49
C ASP A 32 27.90 5.00 10.37
N VAL A 33 27.14 5.25 9.30
CA VAL A 33 27.12 4.40 8.09
C VAL A 33 28.47 4.40 7.39
N LEU A 34 29.14 5.56 7.32
CA LEU A 34 30.49 5.64 6.74
C LEU A 34 31.53 4.87 7.57
N ALA A 35 31.45 4.96 8.89
CA ALA A 35 32.32 4.22 9.80
C ALA A 35 32.15 2.71 9.64
N GLY A 36 30.89 2.23 9.60
CA GLY A 36 30.58 0.83 9.34
C GLY A 36 31.07 0.33 7.99
N TYR A 37 30.88 1.13 6.94
CA TYR A 37 31.33 0.79 5.59
C TYR A 37 32.85 0.69 5.49
N THR A 38 33.57 1.64 6.08
CA THR A 38 35.04 1.67 6.09
C THR A 38 35.61 0.48 6.85
N THR A 39 35.06 0.20 8.05
CA THR A 39 35.46 -0.96 8.85
C THR A 39 35.17 -2.27 8.12
N GLY A 40 33.97 -2.38 7.53
CA GLY A 40 33.59 -3.54 6.73
C GLY A 40 34.48 -3.73 5.51
N LYS A 41 34.91 -2.67 4.82
CA LYS A 41 35.84 -2.75 3.68
C LYS A 41 37.24 -3.21 4.08
N ALA A 42 37.71 -2.84 5.27
CA ALA A 42 38.98 -3.33 5.81
C ALA A 42 38.89 -4.80 6.23
N HIS A 43 37.74 -5.22 6.77
CA HIS A 43 37.51 -6.59 7.21
C HIS A 43 37.23 -7.55 6.04
N PHE A 44 36.34 -7.17 5.13
CA PHE A 44 35.99 -7.91 3.91
C PHE A 44 36.89 -7.48 2.75
N GLN A 45 38.03 -8.16 2.59
CA GLN A 45 38.95 -7.93 1.45
C GLN A 45 38.24 -8.09 0.09
N VAL A 46 37.24 -8.98 0.04
CA VAL A 46 36.35 -9.20 -1.12
C VAL A 46 34.89 -9.28 -0.66
N ALA A 47 33.97 -8.99 -1.59
CA ALA A 47 32.53 -9.12 -1.33
C ALA A 47 32.21 -10.56 -0.90
N GLN A 48 31.49 -10.71 0.21
CA GLN A 48 31.17 -12.03 0.77
C GLN A 48 29.91 -12.62 0.15
N HIS A 49 29.00 -11.77 -0.33
CA HIS A 49 27.71 -12.17 -0.88
C HIS A 49 27.34 -11.31 -2.08
N LYS A 50 26.73 -11.92 -3.10
CA LYS A 50 26.04 -11.18 -4.17
C LYS A 50 24.60 -10.94 -3.72
N PRO A 51 24.16 -9.68 -3.52
CA PRO A 51 22.82 -9.42 -3.02
C PRO A 51 21.78 -9.81 -4.09
N THR A 52 20.72 -10.47 -3.64
CA THR A 52 19.48 -10.58 -4.41
C THR A 52 18.89 -9.18 -4.65
N ARG A 53 17.95 -9.05 -5.61
CA ARG A 53 17.27 -7.76 -5.86
C ARG A 53 16.57 -7.21 -4.61
N TYR A 54 16.04 -8.09 -3.76
CA TYR A 54 15.35 -7.74 -2.53
C TYR A 54 16.32 -7.24 -1.46
N GLN A 55 17.44 -7.94 -1.25
CA GLN A 55 18.50 -7.46 -0.35
C GLN A 55 19.07 -6.12 -0.83
N ALA A 56 19.32 -5.99 -2.13
CA ALA A 56 19.81 -4.74 -2.72
C ALA A 56 18.83 -3.58 -2.51
N LYS A 57 17.52 -3.81 -2.67
CA LYS A 57 16.47 -2.82 -2.43
C LYS A 57 16.29 -2.51 -0.95
N TRP A 58 16.39 -3.51 -0.07
CA TRP A 58 16.29 -3.36 1.37
C TRP A 58 17.41 -2.45 1.92
N LEU A 59 18.65 -2.66 1.49
CA LEU A 59 19.78 -1.78 1.83
C LEU A 59 19.56 -0.35 1.31
N GLN A 60 19.08 -0.21 0.06
CA GLN A 60 18.73 1.09 -0.52
C GLN A 60 17.63 1.79 0.29
N LEU A 61 16.61 1.06 0.74
CA LEU A 61 15.48 1.57 1.52
C LEU A 61 15.96 2.07 2.89
N ARG A 62 16.77 1.28 3.60
CA ARG A 62 17.37 1.66 4.90
C ARG A 62 18.21 2.93 4.78
N LEU A 63 19.09 3.00 3.77
CA LEU A 63 19.90 4.19 3.52
C LEU A 63 19.03 5.41 3.18
N SER A 64 18.01 5.22 2.33
CA SER A 64 17.07 6.28 1.93
C SER A 64 16.19 6.77 3.08
N ALA A 65 15.84 5.89 4.03
CA ALA A 65 15.12 6.25 5.25
C ALA A 65 16.03 7.06 6.17
N MET A 66 17.27 6.61 6.40
CA MET A 66 18.23 7.31 7.26
C MET A 66 18.51 8.74 6.78
N ARG A 67 18.67 8.93 5.47
CA ARG A 67 18.80 10.28 4.87
C ARG A 67 17.64 11.22 5.18
N ARG A 68 16.44 10.67 5.39
CA ARG A 68 15.21 11.39 5.75
C ARG A 68 14.97 11.41 7.26
N ARG A 69 16.00 11.09 8.05
CA ARG A 69 15.96 10.92 9.50
C ARG A 69 14.94 9.90 9.99
N ARG A 70 14.77 8.81 9.23
CA ARG A 70 13.83 7.72 9.54
C ARG A 70 14.51 6.36 9.63
N ILE A 71 13.89 5.45 10.38
CA ILE A 71 14.26 4.04 10.53
C ILE A 71 13.26 3.18 9.74
N VAL A 72 13.78 2.08 9.19
CA VAL A 72 12.99 0.97 8.65
C VAL A 72 12.74 -0.03 9.77
N HIS A 73 11.48 -0.34 10.06
CA HIS A 73 11.09 -1.27 11.12
C HIS A 73 11.69 -2.66 10.87
N ALA A 74 11.99 -3.40 11.94
CA ALA A 74 12.67 -4.69 11.88
C ALA A 74 11.91 -5.74 11.04
N ASP A 75 10.58 -5.67 11.02
CA ASP A 75 9.73 -6.59 10.23
C ASP A 75 9.82 -6.37 8.71
N VAL A 76 10.41 -5.26 8.27
CA VAL A 76 10.66 -5.02 6.85
C VAL A 76 11.98 -5.68 6.50
N THR A 77 11.90 -6.93 6.04
CA THR A 77 13.03 -7.76 5.59
C THR A 77 13.09 -7.91 4.06
N PRO A 78 14.16 -8.47 3.48
CA PRO A 78 14.15 -8.87 2.07
C PRO A 78 13.02 -9.84 1.70
N GLU A 79 12.66 -10.76 2.60
CA GLU A 79 11.54 -11.71 2.43
C GLU A 79 10.20 -10.97 2.42
N TYR A 80 10.06 -9.96 3.28
CA TYR A 80 8.90 -9.07 3.26
C TYR A 80 8.77 -8.35 1.91
N LEU A 81 9.85 -7.74 1.42
CA LEU A 81 9.85 -7.06 0.12
C LEU A 81 9.54 -8.01 -1.03
N LYS A 82 9.97 -9.28 -0.94
CA LYS A 82 9.62 -10.32 -1.91
C LYS A 82 8.13 -10.66 -1.86
N ARG A 83 7.52 -10.70 -0.67
CA ARG A 83 6.10 -10.99 -0.48
C ARG A 83 5.20 -9.92 -1.08
N ILE A 84 5.55 -8.64 -0.91
CA ILE A 84 4.76 -7.50 -1.43
C ILE A 84 5.13 -7.09 -2.86
N ASP A 85 6.11 -7.77 -3.48
CA ASP A 85 6.50 -7.56 -4.88
C ASP A 85 5.36 -7.90 -5.83
N CYS A 86 5.36 -7.30 -7.02
CA CYS A 86 4.35 -7.59 -8.01
C CYS A 86 4.80 -7.44 -9.46
N ASP A 87 4.20 -8.24 -10.33
CA ASP A 87 4.52 -8.25 -11.77
C ASP A 87 3.89 -7.08 -12.53
N ARG A 88 2.84 -6.47 -11.98
CA ARG A 88 2.14 -5.32 -12.55
C ARG A 88 1.87 -4.28 -11.47
N CYS A 89 2.17 -3.02 -11.79
CA CYS A 89 1.91 -1.91 -10.88
C CYS A 89 0.41 -1.78 -10.62
N VAL A 90 0.01 -1.69 -9.36
CA VAL A 90 -1.41 -1.52 -8.97
C VAL A 90 -2.01 -0.17 -9.38
N VAL A 91 -1.16 0.83 -9.65
CA VAL A 91 -1.59 2.18 -10.05
C VAL A 91 -1.65 2.30 -11.57
N THR A 92 -0.53 2.03 -12.25
CA THR A 92 -0.37 2.26 -13.69
C THR A 92 -0.78 1.06 -14.54
N LEU A 93 -0.86 -0.14 -13.95
CA LEU A 93 -1.12 -1.43 -14.61
C LEU A 93 -0.03 -1.90 -15.58
N ASP A 94 1.03 -1.11 -15.74
CA ASP A 94 2.23 -1.43 -16.49
C ASP A 94 2.94 -2.65 -15.88
N SER A 95 3.52 -3.48 -16.75
CA SER A 95 4.40 -4.57 -16.31
C SER A 95 5.65 -4.01 -15.64
N MET A 96 6.00 -4.58 -14.49
CA MET A 96 7.07 -4.08 -13.64
C MET A 96 8.43 -4.52 -14.17
N SER A 97 9.34 -3.57 -14.34
CA SER A 97 10.74 -3.85 -14.64
C SER A 97 11.60 -3.80 -13.37
N HIS A 98 12.81 -4.34 -13.47
CA HIS A 98 13.73 -4.41 -12.34
C HIS A 98 15.13 -3.99 -12.79
N SER A 99 15.60 -2.86 -12.27
CA SER A 99 16.93 -2.32 -12.59
C SER A 99 17.12 -1.98 -14.07
N ALA A 100 16.05 -1.71 -14.81
CA ALA A 100 16.11 -1.26 -16.20
C ALA A 100 16.32 0.26 -16.31
N ARG A 101 16.26 0.99 -15.17
CA ARG A 101 16.26 2.46 -15.10
C ARG A 101 15.11 3.08 -15.90
N ALA A 102 14.00 2.35 -16.03
CA ALA A 102 12.79 2.77 -16.71
C ALA A 102 11.76 3.30 -15.71
N GLU A 103 10.77 4.04 -16.21
CA GLU A 103 9.64 4.53 -15.42
C GLU A 103 8.76 3.39 -14.84
N THR A 104 8.85 2.20 -15.43
CA THR A 104 8.24 0.94 -14.98
C THR A 104 9.04 0.20 -13.90
N ASP A 105 10.24 0.69 -13.54
CA ASP A 105 11.05 0.03 -12.52
C ASP A 105 10.32 0.03 -11.19
N TRP A 106 10.35 -1.12 -10.51
CA TRP A 106 9.75 -1.24 -9.21
C TRP A 106 10.36 -0.29 -8.19
N SER A 107 9.49 0.35 -7.41
CA SER A 107 9.83 1.23 -6.31
C SER A 107 8.99 0.88 -5.09
N VAL A 108 9.58 1.02 -3.92
CA VAL A 108 8.90 0.84 -2.64
C VAL A 108 8.46 2.22 -2.17
N ASP A 109 7.16 2.39 -1.95
CA ASP A 109 6.56 3.63 -1.47
C ASP A 109 5.92 3.43 -0.09
N ARG A 110 5.86 4.50 0.70
CA ARG A 110 5.07 4.52 1.92
C ARG A 110 3.65 4.95 1.58
N ILE A 111 2.66 4.09 1.85
CA ILE A 111 1.26 4.36 1.52
C ILE A 111 0.81 5.66 2.21
N ASN A 112 0.99 5.73 3.53
CA ASN A 112 0.88 6.94 4.31
C ASN A 112 2.28 7.54 4.58
N ASN A 113 2.51 8.75 4.09
CA ASN A 113 3.78 9.48 4.24
C ASN A 113 4.10 9.87 5.70
N ASP A 114 3.08 9.96 6.55
CA ASP A 114 3.20 10.24 7.98
C ASP A 114 3.44 8.97 8.80
N GLY A 115 3.31 7.78 8.21
CA GLY A 115 3.66 6.51 8.84
C GLY A 115 5.15 6.14 8.72
N ALA A 116 5.56 5.14 9.50
CA ALA A 116 6.90 4.57 9.46
C ALA A 116 7.16 3.73 8.18
N TYR A 117 8.42 3.43 7.89
CA TYR A 117 8.77 2.37 6.94
C TYR A 117 8.55 1.01 7.64
N ALA A 118 7.31 0.56 7.67
CA ALA A 118 6.89 -0.64 8.40
C ALA A 118 6.01 -1.54 7.55
N ALA A 119 5.96 -2.82 7.93
CA ALA A 119 5.11 -3.80 7.26
C ALA A 119 3.65 -3.33 7.27
N GLY A 120 3.07 -3.25 6.09
CA GLY A 120 1.73 -2.82 5.76
C GLY A 120 1.67 -1.37 5.27
N ASN A 121 2.54 -0.48 5.76
CA ASN A 121 2.60 0.90 5.26
C ASN A 121 3.47 1.00 4.01
N LEU A 122 3.97 -0.12 3.49
CA LEU A 122 4.79 -0.18 2.29
C LEU A 122 4.04 -0.86 1.16
N MET A 123 4.14 -0.27 -0.03
CA MET A 123 3.66 -0.88 -1.26
C MET A 123 4.72 -0.85 -2.34
N VAL A 124 4.65 -1.81 -3.26
CA VAL A 124 5.45 -1.82 -4.49
C VAL A 124 4.62 -1.23 -5.63
N ILE A 125 5.12 -0.14 -6.22
CA ILE A 125 4.54 0.54 -7.37
C ILE A 125 5.64 0.93 -8.37
N SER A 126 5.28 1.35 -9.58
CA SER A 126 6.27 1.80 -10.55
C SER A 126 6.93 3.11 -10.11
N THR A 127 8.14 3.35 -10.58
CA THR A 127 8.88 4.59 -10.32
C THR A 127 8.08 5.82 -10.77
N ARG A 128 7.35 5.73 -11.89
CA ARG A 128 6.42 6.77 -12.35
C ARG A 128 5.36 7.12 -11.31
N ALA A 129 4.66 6.11 -10.80
CA ALA A 129 3.61 6.31 -9.80
C ALA A 129 4.17 6.86 -8.49
N ASN A 130 5.32 6.35 -8.04
CA ASN A 130 5.96 6.81 -6.82
C ASN A 130 6.41 8.27 -6.94
N ARG A 131 7.03 8.64 -8.07
CA ARG A 131 7.44 10.02 -8.35
C ARG A 131 6.25 10.98 -8.41
N ALA A 132 5.17 10.58 -9.07
CA ALA A 132 3.95 11.39 -9.18
C ALA A 132 3.32 11.63 -7.79
N LYS A 133 3.19 10.55 -6.98
CA LYS A 133 2.69 10.65 -5.59
C LYS A 133 3.57 11.59 -4.77
N GLY A 134 4.88 11.34 -4.73
CA GLY A 134 5.81 12.11 -3.92
C GLY A 134 5.32 12.26 -2.47
N ALA A 135 5.26 13.51 -1.99
CA ALA A 135 4.81 13.83 -0.64
C ALA A 135 3.29 14.00 -0.49
N LYS A 136 2.50 13.81 -1.56
CA LYS A 136 1.05 14.06 -1.52
C LYS A 136 0.34 13.20 -0.47
N THR A 137 -0.58 13.82 0.22
CA THR A 137 -1.53 13.23 1.17
C THR A 137 -2.66 12.51 0.43
N TYR A 138 -3.43 11.70 1.16
CA TYR A 138 -4.63 11.07 0.60
C TYR A 138 -5.61 12.11 0.03
N ALA A 139 -5.86 13.21 0.75
CA ALA A 139 -6.79 14.25 0.33
C ALA A 139 -6.38 14.90 -1.01
N GLU A 140 -5.08 15.18 -1.19
CA GLU A 140 -4.56 15.71 -2.45
C GLU A 140 -4.69 14.71 -3.61
N VAL A 141 -4.40 13.43 -3.34
CA VAL A 141 -4.56 12.34 -4.31
C VAL A 141 -6.03 12.13 -4.69
N ALA A 142 -6.95 12.16 -3.72
CA ALA A 142 -8.38 12.04 -3.96
C ALA A 142 -8.93 13.21 -4.78
N LYS A 143 -8.44 14.43 -4.56
CA LYS A 143 -8.78 15.60 -5.38
C LYS A 143 -8.33 15.43 -6.83
N LEU A 144 -7.12 14.91 -7.06
CA LEU A 144 -6.60 14.62 -8.40
C LEU A 144 -7.38 13.48 -9.10
N ALA A 145 -7.82 12.48 -8.35
CA ALA A 145 -8.64 11.38 -8.86
C ALA A 145 -10.02 11.84 -9.36
N GLN A 146 -10.59 12.89 -8.76
CA GLN A 146 -11.90 13.43 -9.11
C GLN A 146 -11.84 14.52 -10.19
N ALA A 147 -10.65 14.95 -10.59
CA ALA A 147 -10.49 15.98 -11.61
C ALA A 147 -10.99 15.50 -12.98
N THR A 148 -11.65 16.39 -13.74
CA THR A 148 -12.11 16.10 -15.11
C THR A 148 -10.95 15.87 -16.08
N SER A 149 -9.81 16.47 -15.80
CA SER A 149 -8.54 16.26 -16.49
C SER A 149 -7.41 16.51 -15.51
N THR A 150 -6.36 15.70 -15.58
CA THR A 150 -5.13 15.97 -14.83
C THR A 150 -4.14 16.73 -15.72
N PRO A 151 -3.42 17.73 -15.18
CA PRO A 151 -2.36 18.39 -15.93
C PRO A 151 -1.32 17.36 -16.41
N THR A 152 -0.75 17.56 -17.59
CA THR A 152 0.28 16.66 -18.14
C THR A 152 1.47 16.49 -17.18
N GLU A 153 1.78 17.53 -16.42
CA GLU A 153 2.84 17.56 -15.39
C GLU A 153 2.54 16.69 -14.15
N SER A 154 1.29 16.25 -13.96
CA SER A 154 0.92 15.41 -12.82
C SER A 154 1.47 13.98 -12.91
N GLY A 155 1.92 13.54 -14.09
CA GLY A 155 2.58 12.25 -14.31
C GLY A 155 1.67 11.02 -14.27
N LEU A 156 0.40 11.17 -13.88
CA LEU A 156 -0.63 10.13 -13.85
C LEU A 156 -1.95 10.65 -14.43
N THR A 157 -2.70 9.74 -15.07
CA THR A 157 -4.07 9.96 -15.53
C THR A 157 -5.07 9.98 -14.36
N CYS A 158 -6.28 10.49 -14.56
CA CYS A 158 -7.32 10.46 -13.52
C CYS A 158 -7.61 9.03 -13.02
N ALA A 159 -7.63 8.04 -13.91
CA ALA A 159 -7.83 6.64 -13.54
C ALA A 159 -6.69 6.11 -12.67
N GLU A 160 -5.44 6.46 -12.98
CA GLU A 160 -4.28 6.07 -12.18
C GLU A 160 -4.30 6.77 -10.80
N TRP A 161 -4.66 8.06 -10.74
CA TRP A 161 -4.86 8.75 -9.46
C TRP A 161 -5.96 8.10 -8.61
N ALA A 162 -7.06 7.67 -9.24
CA ALA A 162 -8.14 7.00 -8.54
C ALA A 162 -7.71 5.63 -7.98
N ARG A 163 -6.90 4.87 -8.73
CA ARG A 163 -6.28 3.62 -8.23
C ARG A 163 -5.34 3.88 -7.07
N LEU A 164 -4.53 4.93 -7.15
CA LEU A 164 -3.64 5.30 -6.05
C LEU A 164 -4.44 5.69 -4.79
N ALA A 165 -5.54 6.43 -4.96
CA ALA A 165 -6.46 6.75 -3.86
C ALA A 165 -7.00 5.48 -3.19
N CYS A 166 -7.38 4.46 -3.97
CA CYS A 166 -7.83 3.18 -3.41
C CYS A 166 -6.77 2.50 -2.52
N VAL A 167 -5.50 2.58 -2.91
CA VAL A 167 -4.43 1.98 -2.09
C VAL A 167 -4.17 2.81 -0.82
N MET A 168 -4.34 4.12 -0.90
CA MET A 168 -4.07 5.03 0.22
C MET A 168 -5.17 5.06 1.28
N VAL A 169 -6.44 4.88 0.91
CA VAL A 169 -7.58 5.12 1.83
C VAL A 169 -7.55 4.26 3.09
N GLY A 170 -7.09 3.00 3.02
CA GLY A 170 -7.00 2.13 4.19
C GLY A 170 -5.90 2.51 5.18
N SER A 171 -5.00 3.39 4.74
CA SER A 171 -3.83 3.86 5.51
C SER A 171 -4.00 5.24 6.11
N GLU A 172 -5.11 5.92 5.78
CA GLU A 172 -5.44 7.25 6.27
C GLU A 172 -6.42 7.13 7.43
N GLU A 173 -6.25 7.96 8.47
CA GLU A 173 -7.31 8.24 9.42
C GLU A 173 -8.33 9.17 8.75
N THR A 174 -9.14 8.62 7.85
CA THR A 174 -10.17 9.40 7.16
C THR A 174 -11.33 9.73 8.09
N VAL A 175 -11.57 11.02 8.29
CA VAL A 175 -12.75 11.53 8.99
C VAL A 175 -14.01 11.36 8.15
N ASP A 176 -13.87 11.31 6.82
CA ASP A 176 -14.97 11.15 5.88
C ASP A 176 -15.32 9.66 5.68
N PRO A 177 -16.50 9.19 6.12
CA PRO A 177 -16.94 7.83 5.86
C PRO A 177 -17.18 7.55 4.37
N HIS A 178 -17.50 8.58 3.57
CA HIS A 178 -17.78 8.41 2.14
C HIS A 178 -16.53 8.02 1.35
N ALA A 179 -15.34 8.48 1.76
CA ALA A 179 -14.07 8.02 1.20
C ALA A 179 -13.93 6.48 1.23
N THR A 180 -14.44 5.84 2.29
CA THR A 180 -14.39 4.37 2.44
C THR A 180 -15.43 3.62 1.61
N LEU A 181 -16.41 4.34 1.04
CA LEU A 181 -17.49 3.83 0.20
C LEU A 181 -17.25 4.06 -1.30
N ALA A 182 -16.02 4.40 -1.68
CA ALA A 182 -15.62 4.60 -3.07
C ALA A 182 -15.53 3.26 -3.85
N PRO A 183 -15.54 3.31 -5.19
CA PRO A 183 -15.25 2.13 -6.01
C PRO A 183 -13.84 1.58 -5.75
N LEU A 184 -13.70 0.26 -5.65
CA LEU A 184 -12.38 -0.39 -5.64
C LEU A 184 -11.85 -0.50 -7.07
N LEU A 185 -10.96 0.41 -7.48
CA LEU A 185 -10.49 0.53 -8.86
C LEU A 185 -9.18 -0.22 -9.15
N THR A 186 -8.59 -0.86 -8.15
CA THR A 186 -7.44 -1.74 -8.32
C THR A 186 -7.41 -2.81 -7.24
N ARG A 187 -6.57 -3.83 -7.43
CA ARG A 187 -6.36 -4.85 -6.40
C ARG A 187 -5.75 -4.22 -5.14
N ILE A 188 -6.19 -4.70 -4.00
CA ILE A 188 -5.61 -4.34 -2.71
C ILE A 188 -4.19 -4.96 -2.69
N PRO A 189 -3.11 -4.17 -2.48
CA PRO A 189 -1.78 -4.74 -2.41
C PRO A 189 -1.65 -5.68 -1.22
N GLU A 190 -0.73 -6.63 -1.34
CA GLU A 190 -0.43 -7.57 -0.26
C GLU A 190 -0.06 -6.80 1.02
N ASP A 191 -0.58 -7.25 2.16
CA ASP A 191 -0.31 -6.65 3.49
C ASP A 191 -0.81 -5.21 3.68
N SER A 192 -1.46 -4.62 2.67
CA SER A 192 -2.06 -3.28 2.78
C SER A 192 -3.43 -3.34 3.45
N ARG A 193 -3.74 -2.35 4.27
CA ARG A 193 -5.08 -2.19 4.85
C ARG A 193 -6.08 -1.76 3.78
N ALA A 194 -7.32 -2.20 3.93
CA ALA A 194 -8.42 -1.78 3.08
C ALA A 194 -9.72 -1.63 3.88
N PRO A 195 -10.60 -0.70 3.50
CA PRO A 195 -11.96 -0.64 4.02
C PRO A 195 -12.71 -1.96 3.82
N LEU A 196 -13.57 -2.33 4.77
CA LEU A 196 -14.43 -3.52 4.63
C LEU A 196 -15.28 -3.48 3.35
N TYR A 197 -15.66 -2.28 2.89
CA TYR A 197 -16.37 -2.08 1.62
C TYR A 197 -15.51 -2.40 0.38
N PHE A 198 -14.18 -2.29 0.45
CA PHE A 198 -13.30 -2.71 -0.63
C PHE A 198 -13.19 -4.23 -0.67
N LEU A 199 -13.06 -4.88 0.50
CA LEU A 199 -13.07 -6.34 0.59
C LEU A 199 -14.40 -6.90 0.07
N PHE A 200 -15.52 -6.41 0.62
CA PHE A 200 -16.72 -6.00 -0.12
C PHE A 200 -16.77 -6.36 -1.62
N GLN A 201 -16.33 -5.36 -2.36
CA GLN A 201 -16.29 -5.33 -3.81
C GLN A 201 -15.32 -6.36 -4.40
N GLN A 202 -14.17 -6.60 -3.76
CA GLN A 202 -13.14 -7.51 -4.25
C GLN A 202 -13.65 -8.95 -4.36
N PHE A 203 -14.27 -9.49 -3.31
CA PHE A 203 -14.78 -10.86 -3.38
C PHE A 203 -15.99 -10.97 -4.32
N LEU A 204 -16.81 -9.92 -4.43
CA LEU A 204 -17.91 -9.91 -5.39
C LEU A 204 -17.36 -9.95 -6.82
N LEU A 205 -16.37 -9.11 -7.12
CA LEU A 205 -15.69 -9.05 -8.42
C LEU A 205 -15.03 -10.38 -8.81
N PHE A 206 -14.46 -11.12 -7.85
CA PHE A 206 -13.91 -12.44 -8.11
C PHE A 206 -14.98 -13.52 -8.27
N ALA A 207 -16.05 -13.47 -7.46
CA ALA A 207 -17.12 -14.45 -7.51
C ALA A 207 -17.92 -14.38 -8.83
N VAL A 208 -18.16 -13.18 -9.36
CA VAL A 208 -18.97 -12.99 -10.59
C VAL A 208 -18.36 -13.59 -11.86
N ARG A 209 -17.07 -13.94 -11.85
CA ARG A 209 -16.36 -14.55 -12.98
C ARG A 209 -16.95 -15.90 -13.41
N ARG A 210 -17.52 -16.65 -12.46
CA ARG A 210 -18.12 -17.97 -12.72
C ARG A 210 -19.51 -18.04 -12.10
N ALA A 211 -20.49 -18.53 -12.86
CA ALA A 211 -21.87 -18.61 -12.38
C ALA A 211 -22.02 -19.38 -11.06
N ALA A 212 -21.30 -20.50 -10.90
CA ALA A 212 -21.29 -21.27 -9.66
C ALA A 212 -20.78 -20.46 -8.45
N ASN A 213 -19.62 -19.81 -8.59
CA ASN A 213 -19.03 -18.97 -7.54
C ASN A 213 -19.93 -17.78 -7.20
N ARG A 214 -20.49 -17.13 -8.22
CA ARG A 214 -21.45 -16.04 -8.06
C ARG A 214 -22.66 -16.48 -7.24
N ASN A 215 -23.28 -17.59 -7.61
CA ASN A 215 -24.47 -18.09 -6.92
C ASN A 215 -24.17 -18.48 -5.46
N HIS A 216 -23.03 -19.11 -5.22
CA HIS A 216 -22.56 -19.43 -3.87
C HIS A 216 -22.34 -18.16 -3.03
N MET A 217 -21.61 -17.19 -3.58
CA MET A 217 -21.35 -15.91 -2.92
C MET A 217 -22.64 -15.13 -2.63
N LEU A 218 -23.53 -15.02 -3.61
CA LEU A 218 -24.82 -14.34 -3.43
C LEU A 218 -25.67 -15.02 -2.36
N LYS A 219 -25.66 -16.36 -2.27
CA LYS A 219 -26.36 -17.07 -1.19
C LYS A 219 -25.77 -16.70 0.17
N ALA A 220 -24.44 -16.65 0.30
CA ALA A 220 -23.78 -16.27 1.55
C ALA A 220 -24.11 -14.82 1.95
N LEU A 221 -23.94 -13.86 1.04
CA LEU A 221 -24.22 -12.43 1.29
C LEU A 221 -25.70 -12.18 1.57
N ASN A 222 -26.60 -12.78 0.80
CA ASN A 222 -28.04 -12.60 1.01
C ASN A 222 -28.51 -13.22 2.34
N GLY A 223 -27.83 -14.27 2.82
CA GLY A 223 -28.05 -14.81 4.17
C GLY A 223 -27.72 -13.84 5.29
N LEU A 224 -26.87 -12.84 5.03
CA LEU A 224 -26.54 -11.77 5.99
C LEU A 224 -27.55 -10.62 6.00
N HIS A 225 -28.40 -10.50 4.96
CA HIS A 225 -29.26 -9.35 4.77
C HIS A 225 -30.74 -9.71 5.00
N PRO A 226 -31.46 -9.09 5.94
CA PRO A 226 -32.84 -9.50 6.27
C PRO A 226 -33.87 -9.10 5.20
N HIS A 227 -33.64 -8.00 4.49
CA HIS A 227 -34.58 -7.47 3.51
C HIS A 227 -34.44 -8.13 2.13
N ARG A 228 -35.49 -8.86 1.68
CA ARG A 228 -35.53 -9.51 0.35
C ARG A 228 -35.31 -8.54 -0.81
N PHE A 229 -35.80 -7.30 -0.70
CA PHE A 229 -35.59 -6.29 -1.74
C PHE A 229 -34.10 -5.99 -1.97
N GLN A 230 -33.31 -5.90 -0.89
CA GLN A 230 -31.86 -5.69 -1.00
C GLN A 230 -31.14 -6.93 -1.54
N GLN A 231 -31.61 -8.12 -1.19
CA GLN A 231 -31.08 -9.38 -1.74
C GLN A 231 -31.25 -9.46 -3.27
N GLU A 232 -32.41 -9.03 -3.79
CA GLU A 232 -32.68 -9.01 -5.23
C GLU A 232 -31.82 -7.95 -5.94
N ARG A 233 -31.72 -6.75 -5.36
CA ARG A 233 -30.85 -5.70 -5.89
C ARG A 233 -29.40 -6.14 -5.99
N LEU A 234 -28.87 -6.82 -4.97
CA LEU A 234 -27.51 -7.36 -5.01
C LEU A 234 -27.35 -8.40 -6.12
N ARG A 235 -28.34 -9.27 -6.35
CA ARG A 235 -28.31 -10.24 -7.46
C ARG A 235 -28.22 -9.54 -8.82
N LEU A 236 -29.08 -8.55 -9.06
CA LEU A 236 -29.06 -7.77 -10.31
C LEU A 236 -27.73 -7.02 -10.49
N ALA A 237 -27.20 -6.42 -9.42
CA ALA A 237 -25.89 -5.76 -9.46
C ALA A 237 -24.75 -6.73 -9.77
N ALA A 238 -24.78 -7.94 -9.20
CA ALA A 238 -23.79 -8.98 -9.48
C ALA A 238 -23.86 -9.51 -10.92
N GLU A 239 -25.06 -9.60 -11.50
CA GLU A 239 -25.24 -9.95 -12.91
C GLU A 239 -24.71 -8.85 -13.83
N ARG A 240 -25.04 -7.58 -13.55
CA ARG A 240 -24.49 -6.43 -14.28
C ARG A 240 -22.97 -6.38 -14.18
N LEU A 241 -22.40 -6.59 -12.99
CA LEU A 241 -20.96 -6.64 -12.78
C LEU A 241 -20.30 -7.76 -13.62
N ALA A 242 -20.92 -8.94 -13.69
CA ALA A 242 -20.45 -10.06 -14.51
C ALA A 242 -20.43 -9.73 -16.01
N LEU A 243 -21.40 -8.93 -16.48
CA LEU A 243 -21.44 -8.46 -17.87
C LEU A 243 -20.38 -7.39 -18.13
N LEU A 244 -20.29 -6.37 -17.28
CA LEU A 244 -19.30 -5.30 -17.43
C LEU A 244 -17.86 -5.80 -17.37
N GLN A 245 -17.57 -6.78 -16.52
CA GLN A 245 -16.24 -7.38 -16.42
C GLN A 245 -15.73 -7.96 -17.76
N LYS A 246 -16.64 -8.34 -18.67
CA LYS A 246 -16.29 -8.82 -20.02
C LYS A 246 -15.96 -7.69 -21.01
N THR A 247 -16.33 -6.46 -20.68
CA THR A 247 -16.19 -5.28 -21.57
C THR A 247 -15.00 -4.39 -21.22
N VAL A 248 -14.43 -4.56 -20.03
CA VAL A 248 -13.29 -3.76 -19.55
C VAL A 248 -11.98 -4.52 -19.69
N ALA A 249 -10.88 -3.80 -19.97
CA ALA A 249 -9.55 -4.40 -20.07
C ALA A 249 -9.01 -4.81 -18.69
N TYR A 250 -9.30 -4.04 -17.65
CA TYR A 250 -8.95 -4.33 -16.28
C TYR A 250 -10.20 -4.58 -15.44
N PRO A 251 -10.37 -5.76 -14.82
CA PRO A 251 -11.62 -6.15 -14.16
C PRO A 251 -12.15 -5.16 -13.12
N TYR A 252 -11.26 -4.49 -12.37
CA TYR A 252 -11.66 -3.52 -11.34
C TYR A 252 -12.32 -2.27 -11.93
N ASP A 253 -12.04 -1.93 -13.19
CA ASP A 253 -12.69 -0.79 -13.85
C ASP A 253 -14.21 -1.01 -14.01
N ALA A 254 -14.70 -2.26 -13.99
CA ALA A 254 -16.13 -2.57 -13.99
C ALA A 254 -16.85 -2.08 -12.72
N LEU A 255 -16.12 -1.89 -11.62
CA LEU A 255 -16.66 -1.31 -10.38
C LEU A 255 -16.87 0.19 -10.49
N ASN A 256 -16.35 0.88 -11.51
CA ASN A 256 -16.58 2.32 -11.70
C ASN A 256 -17.99 2.66 -12.21
N ASP A 257 -18.84 1.65 -12.48
CA ASP A 257 -20.21 1.86 -12.93
C ASP A 257 -21.10 2.45 -11.82
N LYS A 258 -21.61 3.67 -12.03
CA LYS A 258 -22.40 4.40 -11.04
C LYS A 258 -23.67 3.67 -10.61
N GLN A 259 -24.29 2.90 -11.51
CA GLN A 259 -25.52 2.16 -11.18
C GLN A 259 -25.22 1.00 -10.23
N ILE A 260 -24.15 0.24 -10.50
CA ILE A 260 -23.68 -0.81 -9.59
C ILE A 260 -23.29 -0.19 -8.24
N GLN A 261 -22.49 0.87 -8.24
CA GLN A 261 -22.02 1.49 -7.00
C GLN A 261 -23.16 1.98 -6.13
N GLY A 262 -24.17 2.63 -6.72
CA GLY A 262 -25.38 3.03 -5.99
C GLY A 262 -26.11 1.84 -5.35
N VAL A 263 -26.14 0.67 -5.98
CA VAL A 263 -26.72 -0.54 -5.39
C VAL A 263 -25.82 -1.12 -4.29
N LEU A 264 -24.52 -1.23 -4.56
CA LEU A 264 -23.56 -1.83 -3.63
C LEU A 264 -23.41 -1.02 -2.35
N VAL A 265 -23.31 0.30 -2.45
CA VAL A 265 -23.28 1.21 -1.29
C VAL A 265 -24.57 1.03 -0.48
N ASN A 266 -25.74 1.14 -1.12
CA ASN A 266 -27.02 1.01 -0.42
C ASN A 266 -27.18 -0.35 0.28
N TRP A 267 -26.74 -1.43 -0.36
CA TRP A 267 -26.77 -2.77 0.24
C TRP A 267 -25.86 -2.86 1.46
N PHE A 268 -24.63 -2.35 1.33
CA PHE A 268 -23.62 -2.38 2.39
C PHE A 268 -24.03 -1.54 3.59
N THR A 269 -24.53 -0.32 3.37
CA THR A 269 -24.93 0.59 4.45
C THR A 269 -26.25 0.21 5.10
N SER A 270 -27.11 -0.56 4.42
CA SER A 270 -28.35 -1.09 5.03
C SER A 270 -28.15 -2.43 5.75
N LEU A 271 -26.92 -2.96 5.77
CA LEU A 271 -26.62 -4.22 6.45
C LEU A 271 -26.74 -4.02 7.98
N PRO A 272 -27.51 -4.87 8.69
CA PRO A 272 -27.61 -4.76 10.15
C PRO A 272 -26.25 -4.92 10.84
N CYS A 273 -25.99 -4.18 11.91
CA CYS A 273 -24.72 -4.24 12.65
C CYS A 273 -24.33 -5.67 13.09
N GLN A 274 -25.32 -6.50 13.45
CA GLN A 274 -25.09 -7.91 13.82
C GLN A 274 -24.54 -8.78 12.67
N SER A 275 -24.78 -8.37 11.42
CA SER A 275 -24.33 -9.07 10.22
C SER A 275 -22.89 -8.71 9.82
N THR A 276 -22.31 -7.64 10.39
CA THR A 276 -20.92 -7.23 10.14
C THR A 276 -19.92 -8.33 10.47
N ARG A 277 -20.14 -9.10 11.55
CA ARG A 277 -19.31 -10.28 11.89
C ARG A 277 -19.37 -11.36 10.82
N GLY A 278 -20.52 -11.53 10.18
CA GLY A 278 -20.66 -12.46 9.05
C GLY A 278 -19.87 -12.00 7.83
N LEU A 279 -19.92 -10.69 7.55
CA LEU A 279 -19.17 -10.09 6.45
C LEU A 279 -17.65 -10.16 6.66
N LEU A 280 -17.18 -9.92 7.90
CA LEU A 280 -15.76 -10.08 8.26
C LEU A 280 -15.29 -11.53 8.09
N ARG A 281 -16.10 -12.52 8.52
CA ARG A 281 -15.78 -13.95 8.28
C ARG A 281 -15.72 -14.31 6.80
N LEU A 282 -16.59 -13.73 5.98
CA LEU A 282 -16.48 -13.88 4.53
C LEU A 282 -15.20 -13.22 4.01
N ALA A 283 -14.85 -12.03 4.50
CA ALA A 283 -13.61 -11.37 4.12
C ALA A 283 -12.40 -12.25 4.46
N GLU A 284 -12.30 -12.80 5.68
CA GLU A 284 -11.23 -13.72 6.10
C GLU A 284 -11.07 -14.91 5.15
N TYR A 285 -12.18 -15.55 4.73
CA TYR A 285 -12.16 -16.66 3.77
C TYR A 285 -11.54 -16.27 2.42
N PHE A 286 -11.65 -15.00 2.01
CA PHE A 286 -11.07 -14.45 0.79
C PHE A 286 -9.76 -13.68 1.03
N GLY A 287 -9.05 -13.96 2.13
CA GLY A 287 -7.75 -13.35 2.45
C GLY A 287 -7.84 -12.02 3.19
N GLY A 288 -8.96 -11.72 3.83
CA GLY A 288 -9.29 -10.46 4.48
C GLY A 288 -8.64 -10.21 5.84
N SER A 289 -7.49 -10.81 6.15
CA SER A 289 -6.69 -10.40 7.33
C SER A 289 -6.29 -8.91 7.30
N GLN A 290 -6.50 -8.26 6.16
CA GLN A 290 -6.26 -6.84 5.87
C GLN A 290 -7.32 -5.88 6.46
N CYS A 291 -8.40 -6.40 7.06
CA CYS A 291 -9.49 -5.60 7.64
C CYS A 291 -9.26 -5.30 9.13
N GLU A 292 -8.31 -4.43 9.47
CA GLU A 292 -8.12 -4.00 10.86
C GLU A 292 -8.93 -2.73 11.19
N LEU A 293 -9.53 -2.68 12.38
CA LEU A 293 -10.28 -1.51 12.86
C LEU A 293 -9.37 -0.36 13.31
N THR A 294 -8.13 -0.66 13.68
CA THR A 294 -7.12 0.30 14.16
C THR A 294 -5.86 0.22 13.30
N LEU A 295 -5.07 1.28 13.26
CA LEU A 295 -3.75 1.23 12.61
C LEU A 295 -2.86 0.18 13.33
N PRO A 296 -2.12 -0.66 12.60
CA PRO A 296 -1.15 -1.57 13.19
C PRO A 296 -0.15 -0.80 14.04
N ALA A 297 0.16 -1.33 15.22
CA ALA A 297 1.15 -0.72 16.11
C ALA A 297 2.51 -0.49 15.42
N SER A 298 2.86 -1.35 14.45
CA SER A 298 4.09 -1.25 13.66
C SER A 298 4.11 -0.03 12.72
N TRP A 299 2.96 0.47 12.26
CA TRP A 299 2.87 1.69 11.45
C TRP A 299 2.94 2.95 12.30
N SER A 300 2.30 2.88 13.46
CA SER A 300 2.16 3.95 14.44
C SER A 300 3.29 3.93 15.45
N LEU A 301 4.53 3.75 15.00
CA LEU A 301 5.70 3.99 15.86
C LEU A 301 5.52 5.38 16.49
N GLN A 302 5.91 5.55 17.76
CA GLN A 302 5.67 6.80 18.50
C GLN A 302 6.21 8.03 17.74
N THR A 303 7.27 7.83 16.97
CA THR A 303 7.97 8.86 16.20
C THR A 303 7.63 8.84 14.72
N SER A 304 6.69 7.99 14.26
CA SER A 304 6.49 7.67 12.85
C SER A 304 7.77 7.18 12.16
N GLY A 305 8.64 6.53 12.95
CA GLY A 305 9.96 6.07 12.55
C GLY A 305 11.00 7.17 12.45
N HIS A 306 10.72 8.42 12.84
CA HIS A 306 11.74 9.47 12.90
C HIS A 306 12.71 9.24 14.06
N PHE A 307 13.95 9.68 13.89
CA PHE A 307 14.92 9.73 14.98
C PHE A 307 14.45 10.71 16.08
N VAL A 308 14.55 10.30 17.33
CA VAL A 308 14.65 11.24 18.46
C VAL A 308 16.14 11.46 18.69
N ASP A 309 16.59 12.70 18.53
CA ASP A 309 17.99 13.05 18.77
C ASP A 309 18.14 13.46 20.23
N ASP A 310 18.73 12.58 21.04
CA ASP A 310 18.96 12.80 22.48
C ASP A 310 19.75 14.08 22.76
N ARG A 311 20.52 14.59 21.78
CA ARG A 311 21.27 15.86 21.93
C ARG A 311 20.39 17.10 21.89
N THR A 312 19.15 16.99 21.40
CA THR A 312 18.23 18.15 21.24
C THR A 312 16.89 17.97 21.94
N GLY A 313 16.57 16.77 22.43
CA GLY A 313 15.33 16.49 23.16
C GLY A 313 14.03 16.77 22.38
N ARG A 314 14.11 17.06 21.07
CA ARG A 314 12.98 17.41 20.23
C ARG A 314 12.75 16.33 19.18
N SER A 315 11.62 15.64 19.29
CA SER A 315 11.00 14.97 18.14
C SER A 315 10.63 16.06 17.13
N ALA A 316 11.29 16.08 15.98
CA ALA A 316 10.99 17.02 14.91
C ALA A 316 9.69 16.61 14.19
N ARG A 317 8.54 16.73 14.87
CA ARG A 317 7.28 16.95 14.17
C ARG A 317 7.39 18.33 13.53
N PHE A 318 7.68 18.38 12.23
CA PHE A 318 7.53 19.62 11.48
C PHE A 318 6.09 20.10 11.67
N ALA A 319 5.96 21.29 12.26
CA ALA A 319 4.71 22.02 12.26
C ALA A 319 4.24 22.14 10.81
N LYS A 320 3.02 21.67 10.54
CA LYS A 320 2.28 22.09 9.35
C LYS A 320 2.19 23.62 9.43
N VAL A 321 2.99 24.31 8.63
CA VAL A 321 2.79 25.75 8.41
C VAL A 321 1.50 25.87 7.60
N ALA A 322 0.61 26.71 8.12
CA ALA A 322 -0.72 27.02 7.59
C ALA A 322 -0.67 27.58 6.16
#